data_AF-A0A938VPG8-F1
#
_entry.id   AF-A0A938VPG8-F1
#
_cell.length_a   1.000
_cell.length_b   1.000
_cell.length_c   1.000
_cell.angle_alpha   90.00
_cell.angle_beta   90.00
_cell.angle_gamma   90.00
#
_symmetry.space_group_name_H-M   'P 1'
#
loop_
_entity.id
_entity.type
_entity.pdbx_description
1 polymer ?
#
loop_
_entity_poly.entity_id
_entity_poly.type
_entity_poly.pdbx_seq_one_letter_code
_entity_poly.pdbx_strand_id
1 'polypeptide(L)'
;MDDGYAAFAEIYDAWQRTFGPDYSDLIAPRVEARLERWAPGARTVLDLACGTGTHALAQARRGRRVIGVDLSEAMLRQARAKAAAAGLAIGCIRADMRTFQLGTRVDAVTCLYASLNHLAGPDELAQTFTLVRADLNPGGAFIFDLNTAAGFAALWRMPAHNAGPGFRVDRTFTFAADSPWTVMHLRIERAGRGATDRARRPRAPLEGAPPGGPSRTDRSVGPPVVTTTTLRARWFHNEEVASALVQAGLRRVDLEPFNPFPEVSGDAIKQLWTAAREG
;
A
#
# COMPACT_ATOMS: atom_id res chain seq x y z
N MET A 1 -9.40 4.16 12.41
CA MET A 1 -7.95 4.03 12.17
C MET A 1 -7.44 5.40 11.73
N ASP A 2 -6.30 5.87 12.23
CA ASP A 2 -5.76 7.18 11.84
C ASP A 2 -5.05 7.08 10.49
N ASP A 3 -5.22 8.11 9.63
CA ASP A 3 -4.58 8.18 8.31
C ASP A 3 -3.14 8.68 8.43
N GLY A 4 -2.26 7.83 8.99
CA GLY A 4 -0.84 8.13 9.09
C GLY A 4 -0.14 8.19 7.72
N TYR A 5 -0.68 7.51 6.70
CA TYR A 5 -0.14 7.42 5.35
C TYR A 5 -0.24 8.74 4.58
N ALA A 6 -1.23 9.58 4.87
CA ALA A 6 -1.35 10.90 4.24
C ALA A 6 -0.10 11.76 4.37
N ALA A 7 0.66 11.61 5.46
CA ALA A 7 1.89 12.35 5.70
C ALA A 7 2.98 12.04 4.67
N PHE A 8 2.93 10.89 3.97
CA PHE A 8 3.99 10.44 3.05
C PHE A 8 3.51 9.81 1.73
N ALA A 9 2.23 9.93 1.39
CA ALA A 9 1.69 9.39 0.14
C ALA A 9 2.49 9.77 -1.12
N GLU A 10 2.95 11.02 -1.24
CA GLU A 10 3.72 11.51 -2.40
C GLU A 10 5.08 10.82 -2.60
N ILE A 11 5.70 10.36 -1.51
CA ILE A 11 7.01 9.71 -1.55
C ILE A 11 6.89 8.19 -1.37
N TYR A 12 5.69 7.66 -1.13
CA TYR A 12 5.46 6.27 -0.73
C TYR A 12 6.13 5.28 -1.67
N ASP A 13 5.84 5.35 -2.97
CA ASP A 13 6.39 4.43 -3.96
C ASP A 13 7.92 4.55 -4.06
N ALA A 14 8.45 5.77 -4.00
CA ALA A 14 9.88 6.01 -4.07
C ALA A 14 10.59 5.48 -2.82
N TRP A 15 9.96 5.61 -1.66
CA TRP A 15 10.45 5.08 -0.40
C TRP A 15 10.40 3.56 -0.36
N GLN A 16 9.34 2.92 -0.86
CA GLN A 16 9.25 1.46 -0.97
C GLN A 16 10.41 0.87 -1.77
N ARG A 17 10.82 1.52 -2.87
CA ARG A 17 11.98 1.11 -3.67
C ARG A 17 13.34 1.25 -2.97
N THR A 18 13.41 1.90 -1.81
CA THR A 18 14.66 2.00 -1.04
C THR A 18 14.96 0.77 -0.19
N PHE A 19 14.02 -0.17 -0.07
CA PHE A 19 14.18 -1.39 0.73
C PHE A 19 14.85 -2.55 -0.02
N GLY A 20 15.20 -2.36 -1.29
CA GLY A 20 15.71 -3.41 -2.17
C GLY A 20 14.84 -3.57 -3.41
N PRO A 21 14.71 -4.79 -3.97
CA PRO A 21 13.77 -5.05 -5.06
C PRO A 21 12.35 -4.64 -4.68
N ASP A 22 11.60 -4.08 -5.63
CA ASP A 22 10.24 -3.61 -5.35
C ASP A 22 9.36 -4.79 -4.94
N TYR A 23 8.73 -4.69 -3.77
CA TYR A 23 7.85 -5.73 -3.26
C TYR A 23 6.71 -6.04 -4.23
N SER A 24 6.26 -5.05 -5.04
CA SER A 24 5.26 -5.26 -6.08
C SER A 24 5.68 -6.34 -7.07
N ASP A 25 6.94 -6.33 -7.47
CA ASP A 25 7.48 -7.24 -8.48
C ASP A 25 7.68 -8.65 -7.89
N LEU A 26 7.98 -8.71 -6.59
CA LEU A 26 8.18 -9.96 -5.86
C LEU A 26 6.86 -10.69 -5.55
N ILE A 27 5.79 -9.95 -5.26
CA ILE A 27 4.50 -10.53 -4.88
C ILE A 27 3.59 -10.79 -6.09
N ALA A 28 3.72 -10.03 -7.18
CA ALA A 28 2.82 -10.12 -8.33
C ALA A 28 2.72 -11.54 -8.94
N PRO A 29 3.82 -12.28 -9.21
CA PRO A 29 3.72 -13.62 -9.77
C PRO A 29 2.93 -14.59 -8.87
N ARG A 30 3.10 -14.47 -7.55
CA ARG A 30 2.41 -15.30 -6.56
C ARG A 30 0.91 -15.02 -6.53
N VAL A 31 0.52 -13.75 -6.68
CA VAL A 31 -0.89 -13.34 -6.72
C VAL A 31 -1.54 -13.77 -8.03
N GLU A 32 -0.87 -13.57 -9.17
CA GLU A 32 -1.40 -14.00 -10.48
C GLU A 32 -1.63 -15.52 -10.52
N ALA A 33 -0.66 -16.33 -10.05
CA ALA A 33 -0.83 -17.79 -9.98
C ALA A 33 -2.05 -18.22 -9.15
N ARG A 34 -2.38 -17.46 -8.09
CA ARG A 34 -3.57 -17.71 -7.26
C ARG A 34 -4.85 -17.27 -7.93
N LEU A 35 -4.85 -16.12 -8.61
CA LEU A 35 -6.00 -15.69 -9.41
C LEU A 35 -6.32 -16.71 -10.50
N GLU A 36 -5.30 -17.19 -11.22
CA GLU A 36 -5.47 -18.23 -12.25
C GLU A 36 -6.03 -19.53 -11.67
N ARG A 37 -5.58 -19.95 -10.49
CA ARG A 37 -6.00 -21.20 -9.86
C ARG A 37 -7.38 -21.13 -9.21
N TRP A 38 -7.68 -20.04 -8.50
CA TRP A 38 -8.81 -19.95 -7.58
C TRP A 38 -9.91 -18.98 -8.03
N ALA A 39 -9.64 -18.12 -9.00
CA ALA A 39 -10.63 -17.26 -9.65
C ALA A 39 -10.35 -17.21 -11.17
N PRO A 40 -10.32 -18.37 -11.86
CA PRO A 40 -9.95 -18.45 -13.27
C PRO A 40 -10.85 -17.55 -14.12
N GLY A 41 -10.24 -16.71 -14.95
CA GLY A 41 -10.97 -15.77 -15.78
C GLY A 41 -11.57 -14.59 -15.01
N ALA A 42 -11.09 -14.28 -13.80
CA ALA A 42 -11.50 -13.08 -13.05
C ALA A 42 -11.40 -11.82 -13.92
N ARG A 43 -12.53 -11.14 -14.11
CA ARG A 43 -12.65 -9.89 -14.88
C ARG A 43 -12.78 -8.68 -13.99
N THR A 44 -13.22 -8.87 -12.75
CA THR A 44 -13.47 -7.80 -11.78
C THR A 44 -12.69 -8.05 -10.51
N VAL A 45 -11.89 -7.06 -10.10
CA VAL A 45 -11.02 -7.15 -8.92
C VAL A 45 -11.27 -5.95 -8.00
N LEU A 46 -11.51 -6.22 -6.73
CA LEU A 46 -11.41 -5.22 -5.66
C LEU A 46 -10.00 -5.30 -5.06
N ASP A 47 -9.26 -4.20 -5.09
CA ASP A 47 -8.01 -4.04 -4.34
C ASP A 47 -8.31 -3.26 -3.06
N LEU A 48 -8.44 -3.97 -1.94
CA LEU A 48 -8.76 -3.44 -0.62
C LEU A 48 -7.47 -2.95 0.06
N ALA A 49 -7.51 -1.74 0.63
CA ALA A 49 -6.33 -1.01 1.07
C ALA A 49 -5.30 -0.82 -0.06
N CYS A 50 -5.79 -0.35 -1.23
CA CYS A 50 -5.00 -0.28 -2.46
C CYS A 50 -3.83 0.72 -2.41
N GLY A 51 -3.79 1.62 -1.42
CA GLY A 51 -2.77 2.64 -1.26
C GLY A 51 -2.63 3.51 -2.51
N THR A 52 -1.41 3.63 -3.02
CA THR A 52 -1.14 4.38 -4.26
C THR A 52 -1.57 3.60 -5.51
N GLY A 53 -2.20 2.43 -5.38
CA GLY A 53 -2.77 1.65 -6.48
C GLY A 53 -1.75 0.83 -7.27
N THR A 54 -0.55 0.57 -6.77
CA THR A 54 0.49 -0.18 -7.52
C THR A 54 -0.03 -1.54 -8.01
N HIS A 55 -0.69 -2.31 -7.14
CA HIS A 55 -1.30 -3.58 -7.54
C HIS A 55 -2.55 -3.37 -8.40
N ALA A 56 -3.48 -2.50 -7.98
CA ALA A 56 -4.66 -2.14 -8.76
C ALA A 56 -4.35 -1.79 -10.24
N LEU A 57 -3.32 -0.97 -10.50
CA LEU A 57 -2.90 -0.63 -11.86
C LEU A 57 -2.31 -1.83 -12.59
N ALA A 58 -1.56 -2.71 -11.91
CA ALA A 58 -1.04 -3.94 -12.52
C ALA A 58 -2.16 -4.90 -12.95
N GLN A 59 -3.26 -4.95 -12.19
CA GLN A 59 -4.48 -5.68 -12.55
C GLN A 59 -5.19 -5.02 -13.74
N ALA A 60 -5.33 -3.70 -13.75
CA ALA A 60 -5.96 -2.96 -14.83
C ALA A 60 -5.23 -3.12 -16.18
N ARG A 61 -3.88 -3.15 -16.17
CA ARG A 61 -3.06 -3.43 -17.37
C ARG A 61 -3.32 -4.81 -17.97
N ARG A 62 -3.80 -5.76 -17.17
CA ARG A 62 -4.20 -7.10 -17.62
C ARG A 62 -5.64 -7.15 -18.15
N GLY A 63 -6.29 -6.00 -18.33
CA GLY A 63 -7.65 -5.90 -18.87
C GLY A 63 -8.76 -6.15 -17.85
N ARG A 64 -8.42 -6.23 -16.55
CA ARG A 64 -9.41 -6.41 -15.48
C ARG A 64 -10.03 -5.06 -15.11
N ARG A 65 -11.32 -5.06 -14.78
CA ARG A 65 -12.01 -3.90 -14.18
C ARG A 65 -11.68 -3.85 -12.70
N VAL A 66 -10.99 -2.80 -12.27
CA VAL A 66 -10.47 -2.70 -10.90
C VAL A 66 -11.16 -1.60 -10.13
N ILE A 67 -11.51 -1.90 -8.88
CA ILE A 67 -11.95 -0.91 -7.89
C ILE A 67 -10.93 -0.96 -6.75
N GLY A 68 -10.28 0.17 -6.46
CA GLY A 68 -9.43 0.34 -5.30
C GLY A 68 -10.22 0.96 -4.15
N VAL A 69 -10.15 0.37 -2.97
CA VAL A 69 -10.65 0.96 -1.72
C VAL A 69 -9.46 1.31 -0.84
N ASP A 70 -9.43 2.52 -0.29
CA ASP A 70 -8.42 2.89 0.71
C ASP A 70 -8.98 3.94 1.68
N LEU A 71 -8.47 3.96 2.92
CA LEU A 71 -8.85 4.95 3.92
C LEU A 71 -8.29 6.33 3.60
N SER A 72 -7.11 6.37 2.99
CA SER A 72 -6.33 7.58 2.75
C SER A 72 -6.65 8.23 1.41
N GLU A 73 -7.30 9.38 1.45
CA GLU A 73 -7.54 10.17 0.24
C GLU A 73 -6.23 10.62 -0.41
N ALA A 74 -5.17 10.83 0.37
CA ALA A 74 -3.86 11.19 -0.17
C ALA A 74 -3.25 10.06 -1.00
N MET A 75 -3.41 8.81 -0.57
CA MET A 75 -2.98 7.63 -1.32
C MET A 75 -3.83 7.45 -2.59
N LEU A 76 -5.15 7.57 -2.48
CA LEU A 76 -6.06 7.50 -3.63
C LEU A 76 -5.78 8.59 -4.68
N ARG A 77 -5.38 9.80 -4.28
CA ARG A 77 -4.93 10.83 -5.23
C ARG A 77 -3.71 10.37 -6.04
N GLN A 78 -2.74 9.69 -5.42
CA GLN A 78 -1.61 9.11 -6.14
C GLN A 78 -2.05 7.98 -7.08
N ALA A 79 -2.98 7.13 -6.64
CA ALA A 79 -3.53 6.06 -7.48
C ALA A 79 -4.20 6.60 -8.74
N ARG A 80 -5.07 7.62 -8.60
CA ARG A 80 -5.73 8.28 -9.73
C ARG A 80 -4.73 8.96 -10.66
N ALA A 81 -3.72 9.64 -10.11
CA ALA A 81 -2.69 10.31 -10.92
C ALA A 81 -1.86 9.30 -11.72
N LYS A 82 -1.42 8.19 -11.10
CA LYS A 82 -0.71 7.12 -11.81
C LYS A 82 -1.58 6.45 -12.88
N ALA A 83 -2.87 6.24 -12.58
CA ALA A 83 -3.79 5.63 -13.54
C ALA A 83 -3.97 6.52 -14.77
N ALA A 84 -4.22 7.82 -14.55
CA ALA A 84 -4.32 8.80 -15.62
C ALA A 84 -3.04 8.89 -16.48
N ALA A 85 -1.87 8.94 -15.84
CA ALA A 85 -0.58 8.96 -16.53
C ALA A 85 -0.32 7.69 -17.36
N ALA A 86 -0.86 6.55 -16.94
CA ALA A 86 -0.76 5.28 -17.66
C ALA A 86 -1.88 5.04 -18.69
N GLY A 87 -2.83 5.96 -18.83
CA GLY A 87 -4.00 5.77 -19.69
C GLY A 87 -4.95 4.65 -19.22
N LEU A 88 -4.95 4.35 -17.92
CA LEU A 88 -5.75 3.30 -17.31
C LEU A 88 -6.95 3.87 -16.55
N ALA A 89 -8.04 3.13 -16.51
CA ALA A 89 -9.22 3.44 -15.70
C ALA A 89 -9.29 2.49 -14.50
N ILE A 90 -9.33 3.06 -13.29
CA ILE A 90 -9.64 2.34 -12.05
C ILE A 90 -10.72 3.12 -11.28
N GLY A 91 -11.63 2.41 -10.62
CA GLY A 91 -12.49 3.01 -9.60
C GLY A 91 -11.69 3.25 -8.32
N CYS A 92 -11.94 4.35 -7.61
CA CYS A 92 -11.32 4.63 -6.32
C CYS A 92 -12.37 5.08 -5.31
N ILE A 93 -12.52 4.32 -4.22
CA ILE A 93 -13.47 4.59 -3.15
C ILE A 93 -12.69 4.86 -1.87
N ARG A 94 -12.97 6.01 -1.25
CA ARG A 94 -12.42 6.31 0.07
C ARG A 94 -13.30 5.66 1.14
N ALA A 95 -12.79 4.63 1.80
CA ALA A 95 -13.50 3.94 2.87
C ALA A 95 -12.54 3.17 3.79
N ASP A 96 -13.00 2.91 5.01
CA ASP A 96 -12.33 2.01 5.94
C ASP A 96 -12.64 0.55 5.57
N MET A 97 -11.62 -0.31 5.50
CA MET A 97 -11.79 -1.73 5.15
C MET A 97 -12.73 -2.50 6.09
N ARG A 98 -12.96 -1.99 7.31
CA ARG A 98 -13.87 -2.58 8.30
C ARG A 98 -15.34 -2.25 8.04
N THR A 99 -15.62 -1.25 7.20
CA THR A 99 -16.99 -0.70 7.02
C THR A 99 -17.33 -0.30 5.58
N PHE A 100 -16.47 -0.60 4.60
CA PHE A 100 -16.72 -0.26 3.20
C PHE A 100 -17.96 -0.96 2.65
N GLN A 101 -18.56 -0.34 1.63
CA GLN A 101 -19.71 -0.88 0.92
C GLN A 101 -19.44 -0.73 -0.58
N LEU A 102 -19.29 -1.86 -1.28
CA LEU A 102 -19.02 -1.82 -2.71
C LEU A 102 -20.30 -1.67 -3.55
N GLY A 103 -21.41 -2.23 -3.07
CA GLY A 103 -22.70 -2.22 -3.77
C GLY A 103 -22.77 -3.11 -5.01
N THR A 104 -21.70 -3.86 -5.31
CA THR A 104 -21.63 -4.83 -6.40
C THR A 104 -20.70 -5.97 -6.01
N ARG A 105 -20.77 -7.08 -6.75
CA ARG A 105 -19.88 -8.22 -6.53
C ARG A 105 -18.71 -8.24 -7.50
N VAL A 106 -17.60 -8.83 -7.06
CA VAL A 106 -16.36 -8.99 -7.84
C VAL A 106 -15.91 -10.45 -7.86
N ASP A 107 -15.11 -10.80 -8.86
CA ASP A 107 -14.58 -12.16 -9.04
C ASP A 107 -13.42 -12.44 -8.07
N ALA A 108 -12.64 -11.41 -7.74
CA ALA A 108 -11.57 -11.52 -6.77
C ALA A 108 -11.45 -10.27 -5.89
N VAL A 109 -10.96 -10.47 -4.67
CA VAL A 109 -10.53 -9.41 -3.77
C VAL A 109 -9.05 -9.62 -3.46
N THR A 110 -8.26 -8.55 -3.52
CA THR A 110 -6.87 -8.52 -3.06
C THR A 110 -6.74 -7.56 -1.87
N CYS A 111 -5.93 -7.90 -0.86
CA CYS A 111 -5.54 -6.99 0.20
C CYS A 111 -4.07 -7.20 0.52
N LEU A 112 -3.20 -6.43 -0.13
CA LEU A 112 -1.77 -6.68 -0.19
C LEU A 112 -0.97 -5.65 0.64
N TYR A 113 0.34 -5.88 0.73
CA TYR A 113 1.32 -5.07 1.46
C TYR A 113 1.11 -5.11 2.98
N ALA A 114 0.68 -6.26 3.49
CA ALA A 114 0.43 -6.47 4.93
C ALA A 114 -0.60 -5.50 5.53
N SER A 115 -1.52 -4.96 4.71
CA SER A 115 -2.51 -3.97 5.14
C SER A 115 -3.40 -4.44 6.29
N LEU A 116 -3.74 -5.74 6.32
CA LEU A 116 -4.55 -6.33 7.39
C LEU A 116 -3.83 -6.34 8.75
N ASN A 117 -2.50 -6.24 8.80
CA ASN A 117 -1.75 -6.11 10.05
C ASN A 117 -2.07 -4.80 10.80
N HIS A 118 -2.76 -3.83 10.16
CA HIS A 118 -3.23 -2.61 10.83
C HIS A 118 -4.51 -2.80 11.66
N LEU A 119 -5.21 -3.93 11.51
CA LEU A 119 -6.44 -4.23 12.25
C LEU A 119 -6.13 -4.54 13.73
N ALA A 120 -7.07 -4.17 14.61
CA ALA A 120 -6.87 -4.22 16.06
C ALA A 120 -6.77 -5.65 16.62
N GLY A 121 -7.49 -6.58 15.98
CA GLY A 121 -7.62 -7.93 16.49
C GLY A 121 -8.46 -8.84 15.60
N PRO A 122 -8.68 -10.09 16.04
CA PRO A 122 -9.45 -11.09 15.31
C PRO A 122 -10.87 -10.64 14.96
N ASP A 123 -11.52 -9.86 15.82
CA ASP A 123 -12.89 -9.37 15.58
C ASP A 123 -12.97 -8.44 14.37
N GLU A 124 -11.99 -7.53 14.22
CA GLU A 124 -11.92 -6.65 13.06
C GLU A 124 -11.52 -7.41 11.78
N LEU A 125 -10.72 -8.49 11.89
CA LEU A 125 -10.47 -9.40 10.77
C LEU A 125 -11.78 -10.06 10.33
N ALA A 126 -12.53 -10.65 11.26
CA ALA A 126 -13.80 -11.31 10.96
C ALA A 126 -14.83 -10.35 10.35
N GLN A 127 -14.91 -9.12 10.88
CA GLN A 127 -15.74 -8.05 10.31
C GLN A 127 -15.34 -7.72 8.87
N THR A 128 -14.05 -7.47 8.63
CA THR A 128 -13.52 -7.16 7.30
C THR A 128 -13.76 -8.32 6.32
N PHE A 129 -13.51 -9.56 6.76
CA PHE A 129 -13.70 -10.76 5.95
C PHE A 129 -15.17 -11.02 5.62
N THR A 130 -16.09 -10.67 6.52
CA THR A 130 -17.54 -10.73 6.27
C THR A 130 -17.94 -9.80 5.12
N LEU A 131 -17.40 -8.58 5.08
CA LEU A 131 -17.62 -7.65 3.98
C LEU A 131 -17.02 -8.17 2.67
N VAL A 132 -15.79 -8.67 2.72
CA VAL A 132 -15.13 -9.32 1.56
C VAL A 132 -15.97 -10.48 1.03
N ARG A 133 -16.47 -11.35 1.91
CA ARG A 133 -17.35 -12.46 1.54
C ARG A 133 -18.65 -11.98 0.92
N ALA A 134 -19.20 -10.88 1.42
CA ALA A 134 -20.42 -10.26 0.91
C ALA A 134 -20.23 -9.65 -0.49
N ASP A 135 -19.02 -9.22 -0.84
CA ASP A 135 -18.69 -8.63 -2.15
C ASP A 135 -18.08 -9.62 -3.14
N LEU A 136 -17.69 -10.83 -2.70
CA LEU A 136 -17.25 -11.88 -3.63
C LEU A 136 -18.42 -12.52 -4.39
N ASN A 137 -18.22 -12.83 -5.67
CA ASN A 137 -19.05 -13.76 -6.43
C ASN A 137 -18.92 -15.19 -5.88
N PRO A 138 -19.96 -16.04 -6.00
CA PRO A 138 -19.81 -17.49 -5.79
C PRO A 138 -18.62 -18.02 -6.60
N GLY A 139 -17.72 -18.79 -5.97
CA GLY A 139 -16.48 -19.26 -6.60
C GLY A 139 -15.38 -18.20 -6.75
N GLY A 140 -15.57 -17.00 -6.21
CA GLY A 140 -14.53 -15.95 -6.18
C GLY A 140 -13.50 -16.17 -5.07
N ALA A 141 -12.34 -15.54 -5.25
CA ALA A 141 -11.19 -15.69 -4.36
C ALA A 141 -10.80 -14.39 -3.64
N PHE A 142 -10.42 -14.52 -2.37
CA PHE A 142 -9.78 -13.48 -1.57
C PHE A 142 -8.32 -13.83 -1.34
N ILE A 143 -7.41 -12.95 -1.77
CA ILE A 143 -5.96 -13.12 -1.66
C ILE A 143 -5.38 -11.97 -0.83
N PHE A 144 -4.63 -12.29 0.22
CA PHE A 144 -4.05 -11.27 1.09
C PHE A 144 -2.73 -11.73 1.69
N ASP A 145 -1.81 -10.79 1.94
CA ASP A 145 -0.57 -11.09 2.66
C ASP A 145 -0.55 -10.50 4.07
N LEU A 146 0.23 -11.14 4.94
CA LEU A 146 0.50 -10.70 6.29
C LEU A 146 2.00 -10.78 6.57
N ASN A 147 2.50 -9.86 7.39
CA ASN A 147 3.77 -10.04 8.08
C ASN A 147 3.59 -11.04 9.22
N THR A 148 4.53 -11.97 9.35
CA THR A 148 4.59 -12.94 10.46
C THR A 148 5.24 -12.31 11.69
N ALA A 149 5.22 -13.01 12.84
CA ALA A 149 5.97 -12.57 14.01
C ALA A 149 7.47 -12.38 13.71
N ALA A 150 8.08 -13.29 12.93
CA ALA A 150 9.45 -13.15 12.45
C ALA A 150 9.62 -11.92 11.54
N GLY A 151 8.64 -11.65 10.66
CA GLY A 151 8.64 -10.44 9.84
C GLY A 151 8.53 -9.16 10.64
N PHE A 152 7.81 -9.16 11.77
CA PHE A 152 7.80 -8.02 12.68
C PHE A 152 9.18 -7.81 13.32
N ALA A 153 9.85 -8.88 13.76
CA ALA A 153 11.21 -8.79 14.29
C ALA A 153 12.20 -8.23 13.25
N ALA A 154 12.11 -8.69 12.00
CA ALA A 154 13.04 -8.30 10.93
C ALA A 154 12.75 -6.91 10.33
N LEU A 155 11.48 -6.53 10.17
CA LEU A 155 11.08 -5.35 9.38
C LEU A 155 10.44 -4.22 10.21
N TRP A 156 9.84 -4.56 11.36
CA TRP A 156 9.07 -3.63 12.19
C TRP A 156 9.70 -3.37 13.56
N ARG A 157 10.91 -3.85 13.85
CA ARG A 157 11.58 -3.63 15.15
C ARG A 157 13.03 -3.15 15.01
N MET A 158 13.48 -2.90 13.78
CA MET A 158 14.84 -2.45 13.49
C MET A 158 14.81 -1.01 12.97
N PRO A 159 15.35 -0.04 13.73
CA PRO A 159 15.50 1.33 13.25
C PRO A 159 16.24 1.38 11.92
N ALA A 160 15.83 2.28 11.05
CA ALA A 160 16.38 2.38 9.71
C ALA A 160 16.28 3.80 9.17
N HIS A 161 17.22 4.12 8.29
CA HIS A 161 17.32 5.40 7.61
C HIS A 161 17.27 5.14 6.11
N ASN A 162 16.33 5.78 5.43
CA ASN A 162 16.17 5.65 3.98
C ASN A 162 16.21 7.05 3.36
N ALA A 163 16.82 7.18 2.20
CA ALA A 163 16.85 8.43 1.46
C ALA A 163 16.62 8.16 -0.03
N GLY A 164 15.95 9.11 -0.69
CA GLY A 164 15.73 9.09 -2.12
C GLY A 164 15.70 10.52 -2.68
N PRO A 165 15.37 10.69 -3.96
CA PRO A 165 15.33 12.01 -4.58
C PRO A 165 14.37 12.95 -3.82
N GLY A 166 14.94 13.96 -3.15
CA GLY A 166 14.18 15.00 -2.45
C GLY A 166 13.56 14.59 -1.11
N PHE A 167 13.89 13.42 -0.54
CA PHE A 167 13.39 13.02 0.77
C PHE A 167 14.38 12.18 1.59
N ARG A 168 14.20 12.23 2.92
CA ARG A 168 14.78 11.31 3.90
C ARG A 168 13.68 10.81 4.83
N VAL A 169 13.75 9.55 5.23
CA VAL A 169 12.84 8.95 6.21
C VAL A 169 13.65 8.22 7.26
N ASP A 170 13.46 8.63 8.51
CA ASP A 170 13.95 7.91 9.67
C ASP A 170 12.79 7.12 10.29
N ARG A 171 13.05 5.86 10.58
CA ARG A 171 12.11 4.96 11.25
C ARG A 171 12.65 4.58 12.61
N THR A 172 11.86 4.80 13.65
CA THR A 172 12.08 4.23 14.98
C THR A 172 10.82 3.47 15.41
N PHE A 173 10.94 2.64 16.45
CA PHE A 173 9.89 1.70 16.81
C PHE A 173 9.68 1.67 18.32
N THR A 174 8.42 1.49 18.73
CA THR A 174 8.03 1.18 20.10
C THR A 174 7.24 -0.12 20.11
N PHE A 175 7.68 -1.06 20.94
CA PHE A 175 7.05 -2.37 21.11
C PHE A 175 7.30 -2.88 22.54
N ALA A 176 6.43 -3.76 23.02
CA ALA A 176 6.63 -4.52 24.26
C ALA A 176 6.83 -6.00 23.92
N ALA A 177 7.62 -6.71 24.71
CA ALA A 177 8.00 -8.11 24.43
C ALA A 177 6.79 -9.06 24.42
N ASP A 178 5.80 -8.77 25.27
CA ASP A 178 4.54 -9.50 25.47
C ASP A 178 3.37 -8.96 24.64
N SER A 179 3.63 -7.99 23.75
CA SER A 179 2.60 -7.39 22.92
C SER A 179 2.73 -7.80 21.45
N PRO A 180 1.60 -8.11 20.77
CA PRO A 180 1.62 -8.33 19.33
C PRO A 180 1.83 -7.02 18.56
N TRP A 181 1.70 -5.88 19.22
CA TRP A 181 1.76 -4.56 18.59
C TRP A 181 3.18 -4.06 18.40
N THR A 182 3.34 -3.29 17.33
CA THR A 182 4.48 -2.40 17.15
C THR A 182 4.00 -1.08 16.55
N VAL A 183 4.51 0.01 17.11
CA VAL A 183 4.29 1.37 16.62
C VAL A 183 5.56 1.81 15.91
N MET A 184 5.46 2.07 14.61
CA MET A 184 6.51 2.70 13.82
C MET A 184 6.33 4.21 13.87
N HIS A 185 7.37 4.92 14.27
CA HIS A 185 7.43 6.37 14.24
C HIS A 185 8.25 6.80 13.03
N LEU A 186 7.66 7.64 12.20
CA LEU A 186 8.28 8.16 10.99
C LEU A 186 8.62 9.62 11.19
N ARG A 187 9.88 9.97 10.92
CA ARG A 187 10.30 11.35 10.66
C ARG A 187 10.64 11.45 9.18
N ILE A 188 9.92 12.30 8.48
CA ILE A 188 10.04 12.47 7.03
C ILE A 188 10.55 13.88 6.77
N GLU A 189 11.70 14.01 6.13
CA GLU A 189 12.26 15.27 5.68
C GLU A 189 12.13 15.37 4.16
N ARG A 190 11.70 16.52 3.65
CA ARG A 190 11.58 16.81 2.22
C ARG A 190 12.35 18.07 1.86
N ALA A 191 12.91 18.11 0.66
CA ALA A 191 13.50 19.33 0.13
C ALA A 191 12.46 20.47 0.11
N GLY A 192 12.81 21.64 0.65
CA GLY A 192 11.94 22.80 0.61
C GLY A 192 11.79 23.33 -0.81
N ARG A 193 10.56 23.66 -1.23
CA ARG A 193 10.36 24.40 -2.48
C ARG A 193 10.96 25.80 -2.33
N GLY A 194 11.87 26.18 -3.23
CA GLY A 194 12.44 27.53 -3.24
C GLY A 194 11.36 28.60 -3.43
N ALA A 195 11.56 29.78 -2.83
CA ALA A 195 10.60 30.88 -2.73
C ALA A 195 10.16 31.51 -4.08
N THR A 196 10.66 31.03 -5.22
CA THR A 196 10.43 31.65 -6.55
C THR A 196 9.45 30.90 -7.45
N ASP A 197 8.89 29.76 -7.02
CA ASP A 197 7.91 29.01 -7.83
C ASP A 197 6.47 29.59 -7.74
N ARG A 198 6.28 30.69 -7.00
CA ARG A 198 5.08 31.54 -7.14
C ARG A 198 5.19 32.31 -8.45
N ALA A 199 4.73 31.69 -9.53
CA ALA A 199 4.52 32.23 -10.87
C ALA A 199 4.58 33.77 -10.95
N ARG A 200 5.75 34.32 -11.30
CA ARG A 200 5.78 35.64 -11.93
C ARG A 200 5.10 35.48 -13.28
N ARG A 201 3.90 36.04 -13.44
CA ARG A 201 3.31 36.29 -14.76
C ARG A 201 4.39 36.94 -15.63
N PRO A 202 4.66 36.44 -16.85
CA PRO A 202 5.59 37.13 -17.74
C PRO A 202 5.02 38.54 -18.00
N ARG A 203 5.77 39.58 -17.62
CA ARG A 203 5.56 40.93 -18.17
C ARG A 203 6.02 40.89 -19.63
N ALA A 204 5.22 41.46 -20.52
CA ALA A 204 5.59 41.64 -21.92
C ALA A 204 6.96 42.33 -22.01
N PRO A 205 7.85 41.92 -22.95
CA PRO A 205 9.15 42.56 -23.09
C PRO A 205 8.97 44.01 -23.55
N LEU A 206 9.68 44.93 -22.90
CA LEU A 206 9.95 46.25 -23.44
C LEU A 206 10.95 46.07 -24.59
N GLU A 207 10.62 46.56 -25.79
CA GLU A 207 11.52 46.55 -26.94
C GLU A 207 12.81 47.33 -26.62
N GLY A 208 13.97 46.72 -26.87
CA GLY A 208 15.27 47.42 -26.91
C GLY A 208 16.37 46.99 -25.90
N ALA A 209 16.25 45.89 -25.16
CA ALA A 209 17.31 45.47 -24.23
C ALA A 209 18.41 44.59 -24.91
N PRO A 210 19.71 44.78 -24.59
CA PRO A 210 20.80 44.00 -25.18
C PRO A 210 20.83 42.55 -24.65
N PRO A 211 21.48 41.60 -25.37
CA PRO A 211 21.49 40.19 -24.96
C PRO A 211 22.32 39.99 -23.68
N GLY A 212 21.63 39.65 -22.58
CA GLY A 212 22.26 39.27 -21.31
C GLY A 212 22.91 37.89 -21.38
N GLY A 213 24.11 37.77 -20.81
CA GLY A 213 24.88 36.53 -20.73
C GLY A 213 24.17 35.41 -19.93
N PRO A 214 24.75 34.19 -19.91
CA PRO A 214 24.07 33.00 -19.40
C PRO A 214 23.72 33.16 -17.91
N SER A 215 22.42 33.28 -17.64
CA SER A 215 21.83 33.23 -16.31
C SER A 215 22.01 31.83 -15.73
N ARG A 216 23.02 31.66 -14.88
CA ARG A 216 23.07 30.55 -13.93
C ARG A 216 22.03 30.84 -12.85
N THR A 217 20.80 30.37 -13.04
CA THR A 217 19.82 30.36 -11.94
C THR A 217 20.26 29.31 -10.94
N ASP A 218 20.97 29.74 -9.89
CA ASP A 218 21.10 28.97 -8.67
C ASP A 218 19.69 28.80 -8.09
N ARG A 219 19.10 27.61 -8.28
CA ARG A 219 17.80 27.29 -7.70
C ARG A 219 18.02 27.09 -6.20
N SER A 220 17.92 28.16 -5.41
CA SER A 220 18.00 28.08 -3.95
C SER A 220 16.89 27.16 -3.44
N VAL A 221 17.27 25.95 -3.00
CA VAL A 221 16.37 25.00 -2.33
C VAL A 221 16.01 25.60 -0.97
N GLY A 222 14.72 25.72 -0.68
CA GLY A 222 14.26 26.23 0.62
C GLY A 222 14.63 25.28 1.76
N PRO A 223 14.55 25.71 3.04
CA PRO A 223 14.82 24.84 4.18
C PRO A 223 13.92 23.59 4.13
N PRO A 224 14.42 22.42 4.56
CA PRO A 224 13.68 21.18 4.45
C PRO A 224 12.40 21.23 5.28
N VAL A 225 11.32 20.67 4.73
CA VAL A 225 10.05 20.50 5.44
C VAL A 225 10.09 19.16 6.15
N VAL A 226 9.85 19.17 7.46
CA VAL A 226 9.83 17.96 8.29
C VAL A 226 8.40 17.65 8.71
N THR A 227 7.99 16.39 8.58
CA THR A 227 6.70 15.88 9.04
C THR A 227 6.93 14.61 9.84
N THR A 228 6.18 14.43 10.92
CA THR A 228 6.20 13.19 11.72
C THR A 228 4.84 12.51 11.66
N THR A 229 4.82 11.19 11.66
CA THR A 229 3.58 10.39 11.72
C THR A 229 3.87 9.05 12.38
N THR A 230 2.83 8.32 12.76
CA THR A 230 2.96 6.97 13.32
C THR A 230 2.11 5.99 12.54
N LEU A 231 2.61 4.76 12.39
CA LEU A 231 1.86 3.62 11.88
C LEU A 231 1.84 2.55 12.95
N ARG A 232 0.68 1.94 13.18
CA ARG A 232 0.51 0.87 14.15
C ARG A 232 0.17 -0.42 13.42
N ALA A 233 0.89 -1.48 13.71
CA ALA A 233 0.59 -2.80 13.18
C ALA A 233 0.77 -3.87 14.24
N ARG A 234 0.08 -4.98 14.11
CA ARG A 234 0.27 -6.18 14.91
C ARG A 234 0.46 -7.41 14.04
N TRP A 235 1.22 -8.37 14.52
CA TRP A 235 1.19 -9.72 13.96
C TRP A 235 -0.04 -10.46 14.49
N PHE A 236 -0.45 -11.49 13.75
CA PHE A 236 -1.54 -12.39 14.12
C PHE A 236 -0.99 -13.82 14.18
N HIS A 237 -1.53 -14.61 15.10
CA HIS A 237 -1.40 -16.06 15.03
C HIS A 237 -2.21 -16.58 13.85
N ASN A 238 -1.74 -17.65 13.20
CA ASN A 238 -2.42 -18.23 12.04
C ASN A 238 -3.83 -18.73 12.41
N GLU A 239 -4.03 -19.18 13.66
CA GLU A 239 -5.30 -19.62 14.22
C GLU A 239 -6.31 -18.47 14.32
N GLU A 240 -5.86 -17.26 14.67
CA GLU A 240 -6.71 -16.06 14.69
C GLU A 240 -7.24 -15.76 13.28
N VAL A 241 -6.36 -15.78 12.27
CA VAL A 241 -6.71 -15.52 10.87
C VAL A 241 -7.63 -16.59 10.32
N ALA A 242 -7.33 -17.87 10.58
CA ALA A 242 -8.15 -18.99 10.14
C ALA A 242 -9.54 -18.97 10.78
N SER A 243 -9.63 -18.66 12.07
CA SER A 243 -10.91 -18.52 12.79
C SER A 243 -11.75 -17.38 12.19
N ALA A 244 -11.14 -16.23 11.91
CA ALA A 244 -11.83 -15.11 11.27
C ALA A 244 -12.38 -15.46 9.87
N LEU A 245 -11.63 -16.23 9.07
CA LEU A 245 -12.12 -16.73 7.77
C LEU A 245 -13.35 -17.63 7.92
N VAL A 246 -13.29 -18.59 8.86
CA VAL A 246 -14.40 -19.51 9.13
C VAL A 246 -15.65 -18.76 9.61
N GLN A 247 -15.49 -17.82 10.55
CA GLN A 247 -16.58 -16.98 11.05
C GLN A 247 -17.24 -16.15 9.92
N ALA A 248 -16.44 -15.66 8.98
CA ALA A 248 -16.93 -14.92 7.82
C ALA A 248 -17.54 -15.82 6.73
N GLY A 249 -17.54 -17.15 6.87
CA GLY A 249 -18.02 -18.07 5.82
C GLY A 249 -17.11 -18.14 4.59
N LEU A 250 -15.80 -17.96 4.79
CA LEU A 250 -14.76 -18.14 3.79
C LEU A 250 -13.95 -19.40 4.11
N ARG A 251 -13.69 -20.23 3.09
CA ARG A 251 -12.84 -21.41 3.25
C ARG A 251 -11.41 -21.08 2.84
N ARG A 252 -10.44 -21.30 3.72
CA ARG A 252 -9.01 -21.24 3.34
C ARG A 252 -8.72 -22.33 2.30
N VAL A 253 -8.15 -21.93 1.17
CA VAL A 253 -7.78 -22.83 0.06
C VAL A 253 -6.27 -22.93 -0.16
N ASP A 254 -5.51 -21.92 0.30
CA ASP A 254 -4.06 -21.91 0.16
C ASP A 254 -3.40 -21.03 1.25
N LEU A 255 -2.15 -21.36 1.59
CA LEU A 255 -1.28 -20.59 2.47
C LEU A 255 0.18 -20.87 2.10
N GLU A 256 0.89 -19.85 1.65
CA GLU A 256 2.32 -19.91 1.34
C GLU A 256 3.09 -18.98 2.27
N PRO A 257 3.86 -19.50 3.23
CA PRO A 257 4.93 -18.75 3.88
C PRO A 257 6.07 -18.50 2.88
N PHE A 258 6.62 -17.28 2.85
CA PHE A 258 7.72 -16.95 1.95
C PHE A 258 8.59 -15.81 2.50
N ASN A 259 9.84 -15.78 2.03
CA ASN A 259 10.75 -14.64 2.21
C ASN A 259 10.82 -13.88 0.88
N PRO A 260 10.33 -12.62 0.81
CA PRO A 260 10.41 -11.82 -0.40
C PRO A 260 11.84 -11.39 -0.74
N PHE A 261 12.69 -11.24 0.28
CA PHE A 261 14.05 -10.73 0.14
C PHE A 261 15.06 -11.89 0.20
N PRO A 262 15.87 -12.10 -0.86
CA PRO A 262 16.82 -13.23 -0.95
C PRO A 262 17.79 -13.34 0.23
N GLU A 263 18.15 -12.20 0.81
CA GLU A 263 19.07 -12.08 1.94
C GLU A 263 18.47 -12.53 3.28
N VAL A 264 17.15 -12.72 3.37
CA VAL A 264 16.49 -13.18 4.59
C VAL A 264 16.43 -14.71 4.59
N SER A 265 17.31 -15.32 5.40
CA SER A 265 17.29 -16.74 5.70
C SER A 265 16.54 -17.02 7.01
N GLY A 266 16.05 -18.25 7.19
CA GLY A 266 15.29 -18.66 8.38
C GLY A 266 13.78 -18.57 8.19
N ASP A 267 13.06 -18.28 9.28
CA ASP A 267 11.61 -18.26 9.31
C ASP A 267 11.01 -17.32 8.27
N ALA A 268 9.90 -17.74 7.65
CA ALA A 268 9.18 -16.94 6.68
C ALA A 268 8.70 -15.62 7.31
N ILE A 269 9.11 -14.49 6.75
CA ILE A 269 8.74 -13.15 7.26
C ILE A 269 7.37 -12.68 6.75
N LYS A 270 6.89 -13.29 5.66
CA LYS A 270 5.57 -13.04 5.10
C LYS A 270 4.83 -14.34 4.82
N GLN A 271 3.51 -14.21 4.74
CA GLN A 271 2.62 -15.28 4.34
C GLN A 271 1.59 -14.74 3.37
N LEU A 272 1.31 -15.48 2.31
CA LEU A 272 0.27 -15.17 1.34
C LEU A 272 -0.87 -16.19 1.48
N TRP A 273 -2.03 -15.69 1.87
CA TRP A 273 -3.23 -16.45 2.13
C TRP A 273 -4.15 -16.40 0.92
N THR A 274 -4.88 -17.49 0.70
CA THR A 274 -6.01 -17.50 -0.24
C THR A 274 -7.19 -18.18 0.39
N ALA A 275 -8.34 -17.50 0.33
CA ALA A 275 -9.62 -18.03 0.75
C ALA A 275 -10.61 -17.95 -0.41
N ALA A 276 -11.54 -18.88 -0.47
CA ALA A 276 -12.58 -18.91 -1.48
C ALA A 276 -13.95 -18.76 -0.82
N ARG A 277 -14.85 -18.09 -1.54
CA ARG A 277 -16.27 -18.14 -1.25
C ARG A 277 -16.85 -19.43 -1.83
N GLU A 278 -17.43 -20.26 -0.98
CA GLU A 278 -18.20 -21.41 -1.44
C GLU A 278 -19.49 -20.97 -2.16
N GLY A 279 -19.94 -21.83 -3.08
CA GLY A 279 -21.09 -21.65 -3.96
C GLY A 279 -22.40 -21.44 -3.20
#